data_AF-A0A7J3XGP6-F1
#
_entry.id   AF-A0A7J3XGP6-F1
#
_cell.length_a   1.000
_cell.length_b   1.000
_cell.length_c   1.000
_cell.angle_alpha   90.00
_cell.angle_beta   90.00
_cell.angle_gamma   90.00
#
_symmetry.space_group_name_H-M   'P 1'
#
loop_
_entity.id
_entity.type
_entity.pdbx_description
1 polymer ?
#
loop_
_entity_poly.entity_id
_entity_poly.type
_entity_poly.pdbx_seq_one_letter_code
_entity_poly.pdbx_strand_id
1 'polypeptide(L)'
;MRVLQFFELEIELLSPAIVASRITRSGYIRPLDYVPGSTLRGALLAALYRYGYVGADILKQEAREPSLLSSPAWPVAPLGDPGVGIAYRRSLPATPVTFKCKVCGKSILNLRDVA
;
A
#
# COMPACT_ATOMS: atom_id res chain seq x y z
N MET A 1 17.57 -5.61 -22.78
CA MET A 1 16.43 -4.85 -22.22
C MET A 1 15.80 -5.70 -21.11
N ARG A 2 15.65 -5.17 -19.89
CA ARG A 2 14.86 -5.84 -18.84
C ARG A 2 13.37 -5.56 -19.13
N VAL A 3 12.54 -6.60 -19.18
CA VAL A 3 11.09 -6.47 -19.36
C VAL A 3 10.49 -6.22 -17.97
N LEU A 4 9.70 -5.16 -17.84
CA LEU A 4 8.94 -4.88 -16.62
C LEU A 4 7.70 -5.78 -16.59
N GLN A 5 7.55 -6.54 -15.51
CA GLN A 5 6.38 -7.37 -15.26
C GLN A 5 5.56 -6.76 -14.13
N PHE A 6 4.25 -6.69 -14.32
CA PHE A 6 3.31 -6.18 -13.34
C PHE A 6 2.44 -7.32 -12.83
N PHE A 7 2.33 -7.40 -11.51
CA PHE A 7 1.48 -8.37 -10.82
C PHE A 7 0.47 -7.59 -9.98
N GLU A 8 -0.81 -7.93 -10.12
CA GLU A 8 -1.87 -7.45 -9.23
C GLU A 8 -2.17 -8.55 -8.20
N LEU A 9 -2.23 -8.14 -6.93
CA LEU A 9 -2.40 -9.05 -5.79
C LEU A 9 -3.52 -8.53 -4.90
N GLU A 10 -4.41 -9.42 -4.49
CA GLU A 10 -5.40 -9.17 -3.46
C GLU A 10 -4.94 -9.83 -2.16
N ILE A 11 -5.02 -9.10 -1.04
CA ILE A 11 -4.56 -9.57 0.27
C ILE A 11 -5.75 -9.52 1.22
N GLU A 12 -6.18 -10.69 1.68
CA GLU A 12 -7.19 -10.81 2.72
C GLU A 12 -6.53 -10.96 4.09
N LEU A 13 -6.94 -10.12 5.05
CA LEU A 13 -6.50 -10.23 6.43
C LEU A 13 -7.43 -11.19 7.18
N LEU A 14 -6.94 -12.39 7.47
CA LEU A 14 -7.70 -13.42 8.22
C LEU A 14 -7.91 -13.08 9.70
N SER A 15 -7.24 -12.05 10.19
CA SER A 15 -7.36 -11.55 11.56
C SER A 15 -7.04 -10.06 11.59
N PRO A 16 -7.49 -9.32 12.62
CA PRO A 16 -7.10 -7.92 12.79
C PRO A 16 -5.58 -7.76 12.79
N ALA A 17 -5.04 -7.00 11.85
CA ALA A 17 -3.60 -6.77 11.70
C ALA A 17 -3.22 -5.36 12.16
N ILE A 18 -2.14 -5.26 12.94
CA ILE A 18 -1.57 -3.97 13.34
C ILE A 18 -0.52 -3.58 12.32
N VAL A 19 -0.79 -2.52 11.56
CA VAL A 19 0.19 -1.94 10.62
C VAL A 19 0.78 -0.67 11.23
N ALA A 20 2.06 -0.73 11.58
CA ALA A 20 2.75 0.40 12.19
C ALA A 20 3.22 1.42 11.15
N SER A 21 3.00 2.71 11.39
CA SER A 21 3.50 3.80 10.56
C SER A 21 5.00 4.06 10.77
N ARG A 22 5.37 4.44 12.00
CA ARG A 22 6.75 4.68 12.41
C ARG A 22 6.87 4.44 13.91
N ILE A 23 7.92 3.72 14.30
CA ILE A 23 8.28 3.54 15.71
C ILE A 23 9.09 4.76 16.14
N THR A 24 8.62 5.46 17.17
CA THR A 24 9.40 6.50 17.87
C THR A 24 9.85 5.99 19.23
N ARG A 25 10.72 6.74 19.93
CA ARG A 25 11.13 6.41 21.30
C ARG A 25 9.95 6.29 22.28
N SER A 26 8.81 6.90 21.95
CA SER A 26 7.56 6.93 22.73
C SER A 26 6.48 5.95 22.22
N GLY A 27 6.83 5.03 21.31
CA GLY A 27 5.90 4.05 20.74
C GLY A 27 5.39 4.40 19.34
N TYR A 28 4.24 3.84 18.96
CA TYR A 28 3.61 4.02 17.65
C TYR A 28 2.82 5.32 17.61
N ILE A 29 3.09 6.18 16.63
CA ILE A 29 2.37 7.46 16.48
C ILE A 29 0.91 7.23 16.09
N ARG A 30 0.66 6.28 15.17
CA ARG A 30 -0.68 5.92 14.69
C ARG A 30 -0.63 4.61 13.90
N PRO A 31 -1.61 3.70 14.04
CA PRO A 31 -1.77 2.59 13.10
C PRO A 31 -2.09 3.13 11.70
N LEU A 32 -1.57 2.48 10.66
CA LEU A 32 -1.92 2.75 9.28
C LEU A 32 -3.15 1.92 8.88
N ASP A 33 -4.00 2.52 8.05
CA ASP A 33 -5.18 1.85 7.48
C ASP A 33 -4.87 1.15 6.14
N TYR A 34 -3.59 0.98 5.81
CA TYR A 34 -3.08 0.35 4.59
C TYR A 34 -1.70 -0.27 4.86
N VAL A 35 -1.29 -1.25 4.05
CA VAL A 35 0.06 -1.86 4.19
C VAL A 35 1.07 -1.12 3.31
N PRO A 36 2.16 -0.56 3.85
CA PRO A 36 3.18 0.10 3.05
C PRO A 36 3.86 -0.84 2.06
N GLY A 37 4.16 -0.34 0.86
CA GLY A 37 4.88 -1.11 -0.17
C GLY A 37 6.27 -1.57 0.27
N SER A 38 6.96 -0.76 1.10
CA SER A 38 8.24 -1.15 1.71
C SER A 38 8.10 -2.35 2.66
N THR A 39 7.01 -2.40 3.43
CA THR A 39 6.67 -3.53 4.31
C THR A 39 6.37 -4.77 3.48
N LEU A 40 5.57 -4.67 2.43
CA LEU A 40 5.26 -5.79 1.53
C LEU A 40 6.52 -6.35 0.87
N ARG A 41 7.36 -5.49 0.31
CA ARG A 41 8.64 -5.88 -0.29
C ARG A 41 9.54 -6.58 0.72
N GLY A 42 9.68 -6.00 1.92
CA GLY A 42 10.49 -6.59 2.99
C GLY A 42 9.96 -7.96 3.42
N ALA A 43 8.65 -8.10 3.59
CA ALA A 43 8.00 -9.36 3.94
C ALA A 43 8.21 -10.44 2.88
N LEU A 44 8.07 -10.09 1.59
CA LEU A 44 8.31 -11.01 0.49
C LEU A 44 9.76 -11.48 0.42
N LEU A 45 10.72 -10.55 0.48
CA LEU A 45 12.15 -10.90 0.47
C LEU A 45 12.54 -11.76 1.68
N ALA A 46 12.01 -11.44 2.87
CA ALA A 46 12.25 -12.21 4.08
C ALA A 46 11.66 -13.63 3.98
N ALA A 47 10.45 -13.77 3.40
CA ALA A 47 9.83 -15.08 3.17
C ALA A 47 10.66 -15.90 2.18
N LEU A 48 11.05 -15.33 1.04
CA LEU A 48 11.88 -16.01 0.04
C LEU A 48 13.22 -16.46 0.63
N TYR A 49 13.85 -15.63 1.46
CA TYR A 49 15.08 -15.98 2.15
C TYR A 49 14.85 -17.15 3.12
N ARG A 50 13.80 -17.08 3.94
CA ARG A 50 13.45 -18.12 4.91
C ARG A 50 13.17 -19.47 4.25
N TYR A 51 12.57 -19.47 3.06
CA TYR A 51 12.30 -20.68 2.29
C TYR A 51 13.49 -21.14 1.43
N GLY A 52 14.61 -20.41 1.44
CA GLY A 52 15.82 -20.77 0.70
C GLY A 52 15.77 -20.47 -0.80
N TYR A 53 14.78 -19.71 -1.28
CA TYR A 53 14.70 -19.27 -2.68
C TYR A 53 15.73 -18.19 -3.03
N VAL A 54 16.18 -17.41 -2.04
CA VAL A 54 17.20 -16.38 -2.22
C VAL A 54 18.26 -16.44 -1.12
N GLY A 55 19.51 -16.14 -1.48
CA GLY A 55 20.64 -16.06 -0.57
C GLY A 55 20.89 -14.66 0.01
N ALA A 56 21.83 -14.57 0.95
CA ALA A 56 22.20 -13.30 1.58
C ALA A 56 22.88 -12.32 0.63
N ASP A 57 23.52 -12.84 -0.42
CA ASP A 57 24.06 -12.09 -1.56
C ASP A 57 22.97 -11.36 -2.34
N ILE A 58 21.89 -12.06 -2.68
CA ILE A 58 20.72 -11.47 -3.36
C ILE A 58 20.08 -10.39 -2.48
N LEU A 59 19.94 -10.63 -1.17
CA LEU A 59 19.41 -9.61 -0.26
C LEU A 59 20.29 -8.35 -0.19
N LYS A 60 21.61 -8.49 -0.20
CA LYS A 60 22.56 -7.36 -0.25
C LYS A 60 22.46 -6.61 -1.58
N GLN A 61 22.26 -7.32 -2.68
CA GLN A 61 22.02 -6.72 -3.99
C GLN A 61 20.70 -5.94 -3.98
N GLU A 62 19.60 -6.56 -3.55
CA GLU A 62 18.29 -5.92 -3.46
C GLU A 62 18.28 -4.68 -2.55
N ALA A 63 19.15 -4.61 -1.55
CA ALA A 63 19.31 -3.41 -0.73
C ALA A 63 19.98 -2.24 -1.48
N ARG A 64 20.83 -2.54 -2.47
CA ARG A 64 21.60 -1.55 -3.25
C ARG A 64 20.90 -1.17 -4.56
N GLU A 65 20.40 -2.17 -5.26
CA GLU A 65 19.73 -2.07 -6.56
C GLU A 65 18.42 -2.88 -6.49
N PRO A 66 17.31 -2.26 -6.06
CA PRO A 66 16.02 -2.93 -5.98
C PRO A 66 15.54 -3.39 -7.35
N SER A 67 15.37 -4.69 -7.56
CA SER A 67 14.73 -5.22 -8.78
C SER A 67 13.22 -5.37 -8.63
N LEU A 68 12.74 -5.46 -7.39
CA LEU A 68 11.33 -5.54 -7.03
C LEU A 68 10.83 -4.22 -6.47
N LEU A 69 9.76 -3.70 -7.07
CA LEU A 69 8.99 -2.56 -6.57
C LEU A 69 7.60 -3.01 -6.14
N SER A 70 7.08 -2.36 -5.09
CA SER A 70 5.74 -2.63 -4.57
C SER A 70 5.04 -1.32 -4.24
N SER A 71 3.82 -1.15 -4.76
CA SER A 71 2.91 -0.11 -4.30
C SER A 71 2.31 -0.49 -2.94
N PRO A 72 1.86 0.48 -2.14
CA PRO A 72 1.09 0.18 -0.93
C PRO A 72 -0.16 -0.64 -1.26
N ALA A 73 -0.52 -1.57 -0.38
CA ALA A 73 -1.79 -2.28 -0.45
C ALA A 73 -2.87 -1.43 0.23
N TRP A 74 -3.66 -0.75 -0.59
CA TRP A 74 -4.77 0.09 -0.16
C TRP A 74 -6.00 -0.75 0.21
N PRO A 75 -6.82 -0.28 1.15
CA PRO A 75 -8.04 -0.97 1.51
C PRO A 75 -9.01 -1.00 0.33
N VAL A 76 -9.63 -2.16 0.14
CA VAL A 76 -10.65 -2.37 -0.87
C VAL A 76 -11.99 -2.47 -0.14
N ALA A 77 -12.94 -1.60 -0.51
CA ALA A 77 -14.26 -1.59 0.11
C ALA A 77 -15.27 -2.28 -0.82
N PRO A 78 -16.18 -3.13 -0.30
CA PRO A 78 -17.27 -3.64 -1.09
C PRO A 78 -18.20 -2.50 -1.53
N LEU A 79 -18.62 -2.52 -2.80
CA LEU A 79 -19.68 -1.74 -3.41
C LEU A 79 -20.93 -2.63 -3.49
N GLY A 80 -22.03 -2.14 -2.93
CA GLY A 80 -23.34 -2.79 -2.99
C GLY A 80 -23.87 -3.17 -1.60
N ASP A 81 -25.19 -3.37 -1.53
CA ASP A 81 -25.83 -3.95 -0.36
C ASP A 81 -25.35 -5.40 -0.15
N PRO A 82 -25.18 -5.86 1.11
CA PRO A 82 -24.82 -7.24 1.39
C PRO A 82 -25.90 -8.19 0.83
N GLY A 83 -25.63 -8.81 -0.33
CA GLY A 83 -26.53 -9.78 -0.98
C GLY A 83 -26.59 -9.71 -2.51
N VAL A 84 -26.08 -8.65 -3.14
CA VAL A 84 -26.11 -8.51 -4.61
C VAL A 84 -24.69 -8.26 -5.13
N GLY A 85 -23.93 -9.34 -5.35
CA GLY A 85 -22.63 -9.34 -6.04
C GLY A 85 -21.61 -8.30 -5.55
N ILE A 86 -20.54 -8.75 -4.87
CA ILE A 86 -19.53 -7.83 -4.32
C ILE A 86 -18.73 -7.19 -5.47
N ALA A 87 -19.11 -5.99 -5.88
CA ALA A 87 -18.20 -5.11 -6.62
C ALA A 87 -17.22 -4.53 -5.62
N TYR A 88 -15.98 -4.25 -5.98
CA TYR A 88 -14.98 -3.72 -5.06
C TYR A 88 -14.53 -2.34 -5.53
N ARG A 89 -14.62 -1.31 -4.66
CA ARG A 89 -13.94 -0.03 -4.93
C ARG A 89 -12.50 -0.13 -4.51
N ARG A 90 -11.61 0.09 -5.47
CA ARG A 90 -10.21 0.37 -5.21
C ARG A 90 -10.10 1.78 -4.63
N SER A 91 -9.55 1.88 -3.43
CA SER A 91 -9.16 3.17 -2.85
C SER A 91 -7.80 3.54 -3.44
N LEU A 92 -7.73 4.64 -4.19
CA LEU A 92 -6.44 5.19 -4.64
C LEU A 92 -6.05 6.34 -3.70
N PRO A 93 -4.74 6.54 -3.47
CA PRO A 93 -4.30 7.69 -2.70
C PRO A 93 -4.74 8.97 -3.40
N ALA A 94 -5.14 9.97 -2.61
CA ALA A 94 -5.36 11.30 -3.14
C ALA A 94 -4.07 11.77 -3.80
N THR A 95 -4.17 12.26 -5.03
CA THR A 95 -3.01 12.84 -5.70
C THR A 95 -2.56 14.10 -4.95
N PRO A 96 -1.28 14.50 -5.00
CA PRO A 96 -0.79 15.70 -4.31
C PRO A 96 -1.50 17.01 -4.69
N VAL A 97 -2.27 16.99 -5.78
CA VAL A 97 -3.06 18.12 -6.29
C VAL A 97 -4.53 18.06 -5.87
N THR A 98 -4.95 17.02 -5.17
CA THR A 98 -6.31 16.89 -4.65
C THR A 98 -6.41 17.55 -3.27
N PHE A 99 -7.29 18.53 -3.12
CA PHE A 99 -7.55 19.21 -1.84
C PHE A 99 -8.98 18.98 -1.39
N LYS A 100 -9.21 18.99 -0.08
CA LYS A 100 -10.56 19.00 0.49
C LYS A 100 -10.94 20.44 0.82
N CYS A 101 -12.01 20.95 0.22
CA CYS A 101 -12.53 22.27 0.55
C CYS A 101 -12.92 22.32 2.03
N LYS A 102 -12.37 23.28 2.79
CA LYS A 102 -12.67 23.45 4.22
C LYS A 102 -14.11 23.93 4.48
N VAL A 103 -14.76 24.55 3.49
CA VAL A 103 -16.11 25.09 3.61
C VAL A 103 -17.16 24.03 3.30
N CYS A 104 -17.08 23.38 2.13
CA CYS A 104 -18.12 22.45 1.66
C CYS A 104 -17.73 20.96 1.73
N GLY A 105 -16.49 20.63 2.13
CA GLY A 105 -16.02 19.26 2.28
C GLY A 105 -15.78 18.48 0.98
N LYS A 106 -16.06 19.08 -0.20
CA LYS A 106 -15.84 18.46 -1.51
C LYS A 106 -14.34 18.40 -1.86
N SER A 107 -13.94 17.34 -2.56
CA SER A 107 -12.59 17.21 -3.12
C SER A 107 -12.48 18.01 -4.42
N ILE A 108 -11.47 18.86 -4.53
CA ILE A 108 -11.15 19.69 -5.70
C ILE A 108 -9.79 19.28 -6.26
N LEU A 109 -9.66 19.23 -7.59
CA LEU A 109 -8.42 18.83 -8.27
C LEU A 109 -7.52 20.05 -8.59
N ASN A 110 -8.03 21.27 -8.38
CA ASN A 110 -7.28 22.51 -8.49
C ASN A 110 -7.92 23.60 -7.59
N LEU A 111 -7.10 24.51 -7.04
CA LEU A 111 -7.60 25.66 -6.26
C LEU A 111 -8.33 26.69 -7.14
N ARG A 112 -8.14 26.64 -8.47
CA ARG A 112 -8.88 27.48 -9.43
C ARG A 112 -10.35 27.09 -9.60
N ASP A 113 -10.74 25.89 -9.16
CA ASP A 113 -12.12 25.38 -9.30
C ASP A 113 -13.06 25.90 -8.17
N VAL A 114 -12.57 26.81 -7.32
CA VAL A 114 -13.29 27.38 -6.16
C VAL A 114 -13.68 28.85 -6.37
N ALA A 115 -13.64 29.34 -7.62
CA ALA A 115 -14.03 30.70 -7.98
C ALA A 115 -15.53 30.80 -8.28
#